data_AF-A0A222VSX3-F1
#
_entry.id   AF-A0A222VSX3-F1
#
_cell.length_a   1.000
_cell.length_b   1.000
_cell.length_c   1.000
_cell.angle_alpha   90.00
_cell.angle_beta   90.00
_cell.angle_gamma   90.00
#
_symmetry.space_group_name_H-M   'P 1'
#
loop_
_entity.id
_entity.type
_entity.pdbx_description
1 polymer ?
#
loop_
_entity_poly.entity_id
_entity_poly.type
_entity_poly.pdbx_seq_one_letter_code
_entity_poly.pdbx_strand_id
1 'polypeptide(L)'
;MAAMSDRLYVDVNILNQGGLNLDQWSDLARNVTRRVRTATERYGDAGGTGEMGEQFDQNYKPGEWKALEFLTLLEKGVGGLSESTLLVAKNFERANDDADGATPHE
;
A
#
# COMPACT_ATOMS: atom_id res chain seq x y z
N MET A 1 -29.22 30.05 20.72
CA MET A 1 -28.02 29.29 21.16
C MET A 1 -27.30 28.85 19.91
N ALA A 2 -26.14 29.42 19.64
CA ALA A 2 -25.35 29.10 18.45
C ALA A 2 -24.88 27.65 18.53
N ALA A 3 -25.10 26.87 17.47
CA ALA A 3 -24.46 25.58 17.32
C ALA A 3 -22.95 25.82 17.33
N MET A 4 -22.26 25.39 18.39
CA MET A 4 -20.81 25.26 18.35
C MET A 4 -20.51 24.31 17.19
N SER A 5 -20.00 24.86 16.09
CA SER A 5 -19.45 24.10 14.99
C SER A 5 -18.44 23.15 15.61
N ASP A 6 -18.76 21.86 15.54
CA ASP A 6 -17.88 20.76 15.91
C ASP A 6 -16.72 20.78 14.91
N ARG A 7 -15.75 21.67 15.15
CA ARG A 7 -14.58 21.85 14.28
C ARG A 7 -13.77 20.57 14.40
N LEU A 8 -13.86 19.74 13.37
CA LEU A 8 -13.05 18.55 13.23
C LEU A 8 -11.57 18.98 13.22
N TYR A 9 -10.85 18.73 14.31
CA TYR A 9 -9.41 18.93 14.38
C TYR A 9 -8.72 17.70 13.80
N VAL A 10 -7.99 17.87 12.71
CA VAL A 10 -7.21 16.81 12.07
C VAL A 10 -5.74 17.19 12.08
N ASP A 11 -4.91 16.31 12.64
CA ASP A 11 -3.46 16.47 12.62
C ASP A 11 -2.92 16.04 11.25
N VAL A 12 -2.75 17.02 10.37
CA VAL A 12 -2.23 16.85 9.01
C VAL A 12 -0.83 16.24 9.01
N ASN A 13 0.02 16.56 10.00
CA ASN A 13 1.37 16.02 10.09
C ASN A 13 1.35 14.51 10.36
N ILE A 14 0.48 14.07 11.28
CA ILE A 14 0.29 12.64 11.57
C ILE A 14 -0.26 11.90 10.34
N LEU A 15 -1.22 12.50 9.61
CA LEU A 15 -1.72 11.90 8.37
C LEU A 15 -0.64 11.79 7.30
N ASN A 16 0.15 12.84 7.08
CA ASN A 16 1.26 12.81 6.13
C ASN A 16 2.30 11.74 6.50
N GLN A 17 2.68 11.64 7.78
CA GLN A 17 3.58 10.59 8.25
C GLN A 17 2.98 9.19 8.05
N GLY A 18 1.69 9.02 8.34
CA GLY A 18 0.97 7.76 8.11
C GLY A 18 0.98 7.35 6.64
N GLY A 19 0.69 8.29 5.73
CA GLY A 19 0.75 8.05 4.29
C GLY A 19 2.16 7.67 3.81
N LEU A 20 3.19 8.40 4.24
CA LEU A 20 4.59 8.09 3.89
C LEU A 20 5.03 6.72 4.41
N ASN A 21 4.61 6.33 5.61
CA ASN A 21 4.91 5.00 6.15
C ASN A 21 4.24 3.88 5.33
N LEU A 22 2.98 4.10 4.92
CA LEU A 22 2.27 3.17 4.03
C LEU A 22 2.95 3.07 2.66
N ASP A 23 3.45 4.18 2.12
CA ASP A 23 4.21 4.17 0.87
C ASP A 23 5.47 3.31 0.97
N GLN A 24 6.25 3.49 2.05
CA GLN A 24 7.43 2.66 2.33
C GLN A 24 7.08 1.18 2.47
N TRP A 25 5.94 0.85 3.08
CA TRP A 25 5.48 -0.53 3.19
C TRP A 25 5.06 -1.10 1.84
N SER A 26 4.43 -0.31 0.97
CA SER A 26 4.13 -0.70 -0.41
C SER A 26 5.42 -0.99 -1.18
N ASP A 27 6.45 -0.16 -1.04
CA ASP A 27 7.77 -0.39 -1.63
C ASP A 27 8.46 -1.65 -1.12
N LEU A 28 8.36 -1.93 0.18
CA LEU A 28 8.88 -3.17 0.75
C LEU A 28 8.15 -4.37 0.15
N ALA A 29 6.81 -4.33 0.08
CA ALA A 29 5.99 -5.38 -0.53
C ALA A 29 6.40 -5.60 -1.99
N ARG A 30 6.53 -4.52 -2.79
CA ARG A 30 7.03 -4.57 -4.18
C ARG A 30 8.36 -5.29 -4.29
N ASN A 31 9.31 -4.96 -3.42
CA ASN A 31 10.64 -5.59 -3.42
C ASN A 31 10.57 -7.07 -3.06
N VAL A 32 9.76 -7.45 -2.07
CA VAL A 32 9.54 -8.86 -1.72
C VAL A 32 8.92 -9.61 -2.89
N THR A 33 7.87 -9.08 -3.51
CA THR A 33 7.22 -9.67 -4.70
C THR A 33 8.22 -9.94 -5.81
N ARG A 34 9.06 -8.95 -6.15
CA ARG A 34 10.08 -9.10 -7.20
C ARG A 34 11.08 -10.20 -6.85
N ARG A 35 11.59 -10.22 -5.62
CA ARG A 35 12.58 -11.22 -5.19
C ARG A 35 12.00 -12.63 -5.21
N VAL A 36 10.76 -12.80 -4.75
CA VAL A 36 10.07 -14.09 -4.79
C VAL A 36 9.85 -14.52 -6.24
N ARG A 37 9.36 -13.63 -7.10
CA ARG A 37 9.16 -13.93 -8.53
C ARG A 37 10.45 -14.33 -9.23
N THR A 38 11.54 -13.59 -9.01
CA THR A 38 12.84 -13.93 -9.59
C THR A 38 13.35 -15.28 -9.09
N ALA A 39 13.16 -15.58 -7.80
CA ALA A 39 13.53 -16.88 -7.25
C ALA A 39 12.72 -18.00 -7.90
N THR A 40 11.41 -17.80 -8.09
CA THR A 40 10.55 -18.84 -8.63
C THR A 40 10.78 -19.05 -10.13
N GLU A 41 10.97 -17.99 -10.91
CA GLU A 41 11.39 -18.07 -12.32
C GLU A 41 12.72 -18.83 -12.46
N ARG A 42 13.69 -18.55 -11.58
CA ARG A 42 15.01 -19.20 -11.62
C ARG A 42 14.93 -20.70 -11.35
N TYR A 43 13.99 -21.14 -10.53
CA TYR A 43 13.85 -22.54 -10.12
C TYR A 43 12.58 -23.19 -10.69
N GLY A 44 11.93 -22.57 -11.69
CA GLY A 44 10.65 -23.01 -12.23
C GLY A 44 10.66 -24.41 -12.86
N ASP A 45 11.85 -24.86 -13.28
CA ASP A 45 12.10 -26.18 -13.88
C ASP A 45 12.95 -27.08 -12.96
N ALA A 46 13.02 -26.79 -11.65
CA ALA A 46 13.88 -27.53 -10.72
C ALA A 46 13.54 -29.03 -10.63
N GLY A 47 12.31 -29.44 -10.97
CA GLY A 47 11.90 -30.84 -11.00
C GLY A 47 12.25 -31.59 -12.29
N GLY A 48 12.73 -30.90 -13.34
CA GLY A 48 12.95 -31.50 -14.66
C GLY A 48 11.66 -31.97 -15.34
N THR A 49 11.76 -32.88 -16.32
CA THR A 49 10.62 -33.36 -17.14
C THR A 49 10.12 -34.75 -16.74
N GLY A 50 10.58 -35.30 -15.62
CA GLY A 50 10.18 -36.62 -15.12
C GLY A 50 9.08 -36.57 -14.08
N GLU A 51 8.84 -37.69 -13.39
CA GLU A 51 7.85 -37.82 -12.31
C GLU A 51 8.07 -36.76 -11.20
N MET A 52 9.32 -36.43 -10.90
CA MET A 52 9.65 -35.37 -9.94
C MET A 52 9.23 -33.97 -10.43
N GLY A 53 9.25 -33.73 -11.74
CA GLY A 53 8.73 -32.53 -12.38
C GLY A 53 7.21 -32.44 -12.27
N GLU A 54 6.51 -33.55 -12.52
CA GLU A 54 5.05 -33.61 -12.33
C GLU A 54 4.65 -33.34 -10.87
N GLN A 55 5.36 -33.94 -9.91
CA GLN A 55 5.10 -33.69 -8.48
C GLN A 55 5.45 -32.26 -8.07
N PHE A 56 6.51 -31.68 -8.62
CA PHE A 56 6.86 -30.28 -8.39
C PHE A 56 5.77 -29.35 -8.94
N ASP A 57 5.32 -29.59 -10.16
CA ASP A 57 4.27 -28.79 -10.80
C ASP A 57 2.92 -28.90 -10.09
N GLN A 58 2.58 -30.08 -9.56
CA GLN A 58 1.31 -30.28 -8.84
C GLN A 58 1.32 -29.69 -7.43
N ASN A 59 2.45 -29.75 -6.72
CA ASN A 59 2.49 -29.40 -5.30
C ASN A 59 3.10 -28.01 -5.03
N TYR A 60 4.05 -27.56 -5.85
CA TYR A 60 4.80 -26.33 -5.61
C TYR A 60 4.26 -25.13 -6.39
N LYS A 61 4.04 -25.27 -7.71
CA LYS A 61 3.58 -24.17 -8.57
C LYS A 61 2.25 -23.53 -8.11
N PRO A 62 1.24 -24.28 -7.62
CA PRO A 62 0.01 -23.66 -7.12
C PRO A 62 0.24 -22.81 -5.87
N GLY A 63 1.17 -23.21 -4.99
CA GLY A 63 1.54 -22.46 -3.79
C GLY A 63 2.29 -21.18 -4.14
N GLU A 64 3.23 -21.28 -5.08
CA GLU A 64 3.93 -20.13 -5.67
C GLU A 64 2.94 -19.09 -6.22
N TRP A 65 2.01 -19.51 -7.08
CA TRP A 65 1.08 -18.59 -7.73
C TRP A 65 0.22 -17.84 -6.72
N LYS A 66 -0.31 -18.53 -5.71
CA LYS A 66 -1.09 -17.92 -4.63
C LYS A 66 -0.26 -16.93 -3.82
N ALA A 67 1.01 -17.25 -3.54
CA ALA A 67 1.90 -16.33 -2.83
C ALA A 67 2.17 -15.07 -3.65
N LEU A 68 2.46 -15.21 -4.95
CA LEU A 68 2.68 -14.06 -5.84
C LEU A 68 1.43 -13.20 -6.03
N GLU A 69 0.25 -13.83 -6.12
CA GLU A 69 -1.03 -13.13 -6.17
C GLU A 69 -1.30 -12.34 -4.89
N PHE A 70 -1.13 -12.98 -3.72
CA PHE A 70 -1.28 -12.31 -2.43
C PHE A 70 -0.34 -11.10 -2.30
N LEU A 71 0.93 -11.25 -2.65
CA LEU A 71 1.91 -10.17 -2.58
C LEU A 71 1.56 -9.01 -3.53
N THR A 72 1.00 -9.33 -4.71
CA THR A 72 0.50 -8.30 -5.67
C THR A 72 -0.72 -7.57 -5.11
N LEU A 73 -1.64 -8.27 -4.44
CA LEU A 73 -2.79 -7.65 -3.79
C LEU A 73 -2.38 -6.78 -2.61
N LEU A 74 -1.40 -7.23 -1.81
CA LEU A 74 -0.84 -6.48 -0.70
C LEU A 74 -0.21 -5.16 -1.17
N GLU A 75 0.60 -5.20 -2.24
CA GLU A 75 1.17 -4.01 -2.87
C GLU A 75 0.07 -3.00 -3.23
N LYS A 76 -0.96 -3.45 -3.95
CA LYS A 76 -2.05 -2.59 -4.42
C LYS A 76 -2.87 -2.02 -3.27
N GLY A 77 -3.20 -2.85 -2.27
CA GLY A 77 -3.98 -2.43 -1.12
C GLY A 77 -3.25 -1.39 -0.28
N VAL A 78 -1.98 -1.65 0.05
CA VAL A 78 -1.17 -0.73 0.85
C VAL A 78 -0.84 0.55 0.08
N GLY A 79 -0.50 0.44 -1.21
CA GLY A 79 -0.25 1.60 -2.07
C GLY A 79 -1.48 2.49 -2.24
N GLY A 80 -2.66 1.91 -2.46
CA GLY A 80 -3.90 2.67 -2.56
C GLY A 80 -4.31 3.37 -1.26
N LEU A 81 -4.01 2.75 -0.10
CA LEU A 81 -4.21 3.38 1.20
C LEU A 81 -3.24 4.55 1.40
N SER A 82 -1.97 4.40 1.03
CA SER A 82 -0.97 5.48 1.06
C SER A 82 -1.45 6.70 0.28
N GLU A 83 -1.81 6.52 -0.99
CA GLU A 83 -2.28 7.61 -1.86
C GLU A 83 -3.52 8.30 -1.28
N SER A 84 -4.47 7.52 -0.77
CA SER A 84 -5.69 8.05 -0.15
C SER A 84 -5.38 8.86 1.11
N THR A 85 -4.50 8.37 1.98
CA THR A 85 -4.10 9.06 3.21
C THR A 85 -3.38 10.38 2.90
N LEU A 86 -2.47 10.40 1.94
CA LEU A 86 -1.78 11.62 1.50
C LEU A 86 -2.74 12.62 0.84
N LEU A 87 -3.71 12.15 0.06
CA LEU A 87 -4.74 13.00 -0.53
C LEU A 87 -5.61 13.66 0.55
N VAL A 88 -6.02 12.90 1.56
CA VAL A 88 -6.79 13.41 2.69
C VAL A 88 -5.99 14.45 3.47
N ALA A 89 -4.71 14.18 3.77
CA ALA A 89 -3.84 15.14 4.45
C ALA A 89 -3.78 16.48 3.69
N LYS A 90 -3.56 16.42 2.36
CA LYS A 90 -3.52 17.60 1.49
C LYS A 90 -4.84 18.38 1.45
N ASN A 91 -5.97 17.68 1.50
CA ASN A 91 -7.29 18.34 1.53
C ASN A 91 -7.52 19.07 2.86
N PHE A 92 -7.08 18.51 3.99
CA PHE A 92 -7.16 19.17 5.29
C PHE A 92 -6.22 20.38 5.38
N GLU A 93 -5.01 20.28 4.82
CA GLU A 93 -4.06 21.41 4.73
C GLU A 93 -4.69 22.60 3.99
N ARG A 94 -5.26 22.35 2.80
CA ARG A 94 -5.96 23.39 2.02
C ARG A 94 -7.16 23.97 2.75
N ALA A 95 -7.97 23.12 3.39
CA ALA A 95 -9.13 23.58 4.14
C ALA A 95 -8.73 24.46 5.34
N ASN A 96 -7.58 24.19 5.95
CA ASN A 96 -7.01 25.04 7.01
C ASN A 96 -6.53 26.39 6.44
N ASP A 97 -5.77 26.36 5.34
CA ASP A 97 -5.28 27.58 4.67
C ASP A 97 -6.43 28.49 4.21
N ASP A 98 -7.49 27.92 3.64
CA ASP A 98 -8.69 28.65 3.21
C ASP A 98 -9.44 29.25 4.41
N ALA A 99 -9.50 28.54 5.55
CA ALA A 99 -10.17 29.01 6.75
C ALA A 99 -9.40 30.15 7.43
N ASP A 100 -8.07 30.06 7.49
CA ASP A 100 -7.20 31.08 8.07
C ASP A 100 -7.10 32.33 7.15
N GLY A 101 -7.12 32.13 5.83
CA GLY A 101 -7.16 33.22 4.84
C GLY A 101 -8.51 33.95 4.77
N ALA A 102 -9.60 33.31 5.21
CA ALA A 102 -10.95 33.88 5.21
C ALA A 102 -11.28 34.71 6.47
N THR A 103 -10.42 34.71 7.50
CA THR A 103 -10.59 35.59 8.67
C THR A 103 -10.16 37.02 8.36
N PRO A 104 -11.08 38.02 8.35
CA PRO A 104 -10.69 39.42 8.33
C PRO A 104 -10.02 39.74 9.67
N HIS A 105 -8.81 40.31 9.62
CA HIS A 105 -8.26 41.00 10.78
C HIS A 105 -9.06 42.29 11.00
N GLU A 106 -9.99 42.28 11.96
CA GLU A 106 -10.53 43.48 12.61
C GLU A 106 -10.29 43.42 14.12
#